data_AF-A0A2G9LP94-F1
#
_entry.id   AF-A0A2G9LP94-F1
#
_cell.length_a   1.000
_cell.length_b   1.000
_cell.length_c   1.000
_cell.angle_alpha   90.00
_cell.angle_beta   90.00
_cell.angle_gamma   90.00
#
_symmetry.space_group_name_H-M   'P 1'
#
loop_
_entity.id
_entity.type
_entity.pdbx_description
1 polymer ?
#
loop_
_entity_poly.entity_id
_entity_poly.type
_entity_poly.pdbx_seq_one_letter_code
_entity_poly.pdbx_strand_id
1 'polypeptide(L)'
;MRKSSAPIAVHHMTPVQARTYPSVQANASSPVSFTCKGHPNIRAAHASTIEFTRDETLTTQGDCIIGIACDFTSEHCRSLPQGRARIMLQLQTESADGVSSAEQLRDSFTSEIIEGFNHHEMVFRRSVFHSERTAGIRADKAACNINRSIIYALQNPDTRMTVTIAPADEEISTHAVHPMKIPKQRQAPIGGTRQ
;
A
#
# COMPACT_ATOMS: atom_id res chain seq x y z
N MET A 1 -38.83 -38.53 72.11
CA MET A 1 -37.91 -38.85 71.01
C MET A 1 -38.11 -37.82 69.90
N ARG A 2 -37.30 -36.75 69.86
CA ARG A 2 -37.38 -35.71 68.82
C ARG A 2 -36.32 -36.00 67.76
N LYS A 3 -36.74 -36.27 66.53
CA LYS A 3 -35.85 -36.46 65.37
C LYS A 3 -35.30 -35.09 64.97
N SER A 4 -34.00 -34.89 65.16
CA SER A 4 -33.23 -33.74 64.65
C SER A 4 -32.78 -34.06 63.23
N SER A 5 -33.31 -33.34 62.25
CA SER A 5 -32.82 -33.35 60.87
C SER A 5 -31.84 -32.19 60.71
N ALA A 6 -30.54 -32.49 60.58
CA ALA A 6 -29.53 -31.51 60.22
C ALA A 6 -29.65 -31.15 58.72
N PRO A 7 -29.49 -29.88 58.33
CA PRO A 7 -29.46 -29.51 56.92
C PRO A 7 -28.11 -29.88 56.29
N ILE A 8 -28.16 -30.34 55.04
CA ILE A 8 -27.00 -30.67 54.20
C ILE A 8 -26.30 -29.36 53.82
N ALA A 9 -25.00 -29.26 54.13
CA ALA A 9 -24.16 -28.14 53.74
C ALA A 9 -23.94 -28.14 52.22
N VAL A 10 -24.50 -27.14 51.54
CA VAL A 10 -24.18 -26.83 50.15
C VAL A 10 -22.79 -26.21 50.09
N HIS A 11 -21.82 -26.94 49.53
CA HIS A 11 -20.51 -26.40 49.23
C HIS A 11 -20.64 -25.30 48.17
N HIS A 12 -20.48 -24.05 48.60
CA HIS A 12 -20.31 -22.92 47.69
C HIS A 12 -19.02 -23.12 46.89
N MET A 13 -19.14 -23.47 45.61
CA MET A 13 -18.04 -23.35 44.66
C MET A 13 -17.76 -21.86 44.45
N THR A 14 -16.59 -21.41 44.90
CA THR A 14 -16.11 -20.07 44.57
C THR A 14 -15.89 -19.97 43.06
N PRO A 15 -16.31 -18.86 42.42
CA PRO A 15 -16.06 -18.68 41.00
C PRO A 15 -14.55 -18.59 40.77
N VAL A 16 -14.03 -19.47 39.89
CA VAL A 16 -12.67 -19.38 39.37
C VAL A 16 -12.54 -18.02 38.69
N GLN A 17 -11.70 -17.15 39.24
CA GLN A 17 -11.42 -15.84 38.66
C GLN A 17 -10.97 -16.04 37.21
N ALA A 18 -11.69 -15.41 36.28
CA ALA A 18 -11.32 -15.40 34.88
C ALA A 18 -9.89 -14.86 34.77
N ARG A 19 -8.97 -15.66 34.22
CA ARG A 19 -7.65 -15.19 33.85
C ARG A 19 -7.84 -14.12 32.80
N THR A 20 -7.65 -12.86 33.18
CA THR A 20 -7.55 -11.75 32.26
C THR A 20 -6.27 -11.98 31.44
N TYR A 21 -6.42 -12.50 30.23
CA TYR A 21 -5.33 -12.45 29.26
C TYR A 21 -5.12 -10.97 28.94
N PRO A 22 -3.89 -10.44 29.01
CA PRO A 22 -3.63 -9.12 28.49
C PRO A 22 -4.07 -9.14 27.03
N SER A 23 -5.03 -8.28 26.70
CA SER A 23 -5.38 -7.96 25.33
C SER A 23 -4.08 -7.67 24.61
N VAL A 24 -3.68 -8.55 23.69
CA VAL A 24 -2.62 -8.25 22.74
C VAL A 24 -3.10 -6.99 22.03
N GLN A 25 -2.56 -5.84 22.42
CA GLN A 25 -2.74 -4.63 21.66
C GLN A 25 -2.15 -4.95 20.29
N ALA A 26 -3.02 -5.17 19.31
CA ALA A 26 -2.61 -5.18 17.92
C ALA A 26 -1.91 -3.84 17.71
N ASN A 27 -0.59 -3.86 17.62
CA ASN A 27 0.16 -2.70 17.18
C ASN A 27 -0.35 -2.43 15.76
N ALA A 28 -1.30 -1.51 15.62
CA ALA A 28 -1.76 -1.03 14.33
C ALA A 28 -0.54 -0.35 13.70
N SER A 29 0.20 -1.10 12.91
CA SER A 29 1.28 -0.61 12.08
C SER A 29 0.71 0.47 11.17
N SER A 30 1.19 1.69 11.33
CA SER A 30 0.75 2.82 10.51
C SER A 30 1.00 2.53 9.02
N PRO A 31 0.21 3.14 8.11
CA PRO A 31 0.45 2.99 6.68
C PRO A 31 1.87 3.34 6.28
N VAL A 32 2.48 2.49 5.44
CA VAL A 32 3.79 2.73 4.83
C VAL A 32 3.58 3.24 3.42
N SER A 33 4.23 4.34 3.04
CA SER A 33 4.13 4.87 1.67
C SER A 33 5.50 5.11 1.06
N PHE A 34 5.60 4.88 -0.25
CA PHE A 34 6.79 5.13 -1.05
C PHE A 34 6.39 5.56 -2.48
N THR A 35 7.32 6.15 -3.21
CA THR A 35 7.13 6.58 -4.60
C THR A 35 7.95 5.70 -5.54
N CYS A 36 7.40 5.43 -6.72
CA CYS A 36 8.10 4.78 -7.83
C CYS A 36 8.00 5.63 -9.10
N LYS A 37 8.91 5.40 -10.05
CA LYS A 37 8.90 6.00 -11.38
C LYS A 37 8.31 5.05 -12.41
N GLY A 38 7.73 5.65 -13.45
CA GLY A 38 7.40 4.95 -14.69
C GLY A 38 8.65 4.56 -15.49
N HIS A 39 8.47 3.69 -16.48
CA HIS A 39 9.49 3.28 -17.43
C HIS A 39 8.84 2.76 -18.73
N PRO A 40 9.41 3.02 -19.93
CA PRO A 40 8.81 2.60 -21.21
C PRO A 40 8.54 1.10 -21.35
N ASN A 41 9.32 0.28 -20.63
CA ASN A 41 9.17 -1.17 -20.62
C ASN A 41 8.17 -1.72 -19.58
N ILE A 42 7.42 -0.87 -18.86
CA ILE A 42 6.35 -1.36 -17.95
C ILE A 42 5.21 -1.93 -18.79
N ARG A 43 5.06 -3.26 -18.74
CA ARG A 43 4.02 -4.02 -19.45
C ARG A 43 2.94 -4.54 -18.52
N ALA A 44 3.30 -4.89 -17.28
CA ALA A 44 2.41 -5.41 -16.26
C ALA A 44 1.49 -6.54 -16.79
N ALA A 45 2.09 -7.54 -17.43
CA ALA A 45 1.39 -8.65 -18.09
C ALA A 45 1.44 -9.97 -17.30
N HIS A 46 2.28 -10.06 -16.26
CA HIS A 46 2.44 -11.30 -15.52
C HIS A 46 1.13 -11.72 -14.82
N ALA A 47 0.81 -13.01 -14.90
CA ALA A 47 -0.49 -13.56 -14.49
C ALA A 47 -0.60 -13.90 -12.99
N SER A 48 0.51 -13.89 -12.26
CA SER A 48 0.55 -14.35 -10.86
C SER A 48 1.32 -13.45 -9.90
N THR A 49 1.95 -12.37 -10.37
CA THR A 49 2.74 -11.48 -9.52
C THR A 49 2.58 -10.01 -9.88
N ILE A 50 2.85 -9.13 -8.92
CA ILE A 50 3.06 -7.68 -9.04
C ILE A 50 4.39 -7.36 -8.37
N GLU A 51 5.21 -6.50 -8.96
CA GLU A 51 6.54 -6.17 -8.44
C GLU A 51 6.84 -4.67 -8.47
N PHE A 52 7.52 -4.22 -7.41
CA PHE A 52 8.15 -2.90 -7.31
C PHE A 52 9.64 -3.08 -7.02
N THR A 53 10.49 -2.33 -7.69
CA THR A 53 11.96 -2.45 -7.55
C THR A 53 12.62 -1.10 -7.32
N ARG A 54 13.72 -1.11 -6.56
CA ARG A 54 14.61 0.05 -6.42
C ARG A 54 15.56 0.22 -7.61
N ASP A 55 15.64 -0.78 -8.49
CA ASP A 55 16.46 -0.71 -9.70
C ASP A 55 15.97 0.41 -10.63
N GLU A 56 16.89 1.11 -11.26
CA GLU A 56 16.58 2.26 -12.13
C GLU A 56 16.29 1.86 -13.58
N THR A 57 16.50 0.60 -13.93
CA THR A 57 16.34 0.11 -15.30
C THR A 57 15.41 -1.09 -15.34
N LEU A 58 14.67 -1.24 -16.44
CA LEU A 58 13.76 -2.34 -16.65
C LEU A 58 13.90 -2.89 -18.06
N THR A 59 14.15 -4.19 -18.18
CA THR A 59 14.13 -4.89 -19.46
C THR A 59 12.69 -5.26 -19.86
N THR A 60 12.48 -5.62 -21.13
CA THR A 60 11.16 -6.06 -21.62
C THR A 60 10.69 -7.40 -21.03
N GLN A 61 11.59 -8.15 -20.38
CA GLN A 61 11.27 -9.42 -19.72
C GLN A 61 10.63 -9.25 -18.33
N GLY A 62 10.81 -8.08 -17.69
CA GLY A 62 10.25 -7.78 -16.37
C GLY A 62 8.76 -7.45 -16.42
N ASP A 63 7.94 -8.39 -16.87
CA ASP A 63 6.51 -8.16 -17.14
C ASP A 63 5.62 -8.15 -15.89
N CYS A 64 6.17 -8.47 -14.70
CA CYS A 64 5.50 -8.31 -13.41
C CYS A 64 5.72 -6.92 -12.76
N ILE A 65 6.71 -6.16 -13.24
CA ILE A 65 7.11 -4.87 -12.64
C ILE A 65 6.13 -3.78 -13.05
N ILE A 66 5.66 -3.02 -12.05
CA ILE A 66 4.76 -1.87 -12.23
C ILE A 66 5.33 -0.57 -11.65
N GLY A 67 6.55 -0.58 -11.14
CA GLY A 67 7.25 0.61 -10.66
C GLY A 67 8.73 0.33 -10.45
N ILE A 68 9.56 1.27 -10.93
CA ILE A 68 11.03 1.21 -10.80
C ILE A 68 11.55 2.40 -10.00
N ALA A 69 12.85 2.39 -9.67
CA ALA A 69 13.50 3.46 -8.90
C ALA A 69 12.69 3.85 -7.67
N CYS A 70 12.10 2.85 -6.99
CA CYS A 70 11.26 3.10 -5.84
C CYS A 70 12.10 3.58 -4.65
N ASP A 71 11.57 4.54 -3.88
CA ASP A 71 12.31 5.18 -2.78
C ASP A 71 12.11 4.50 -1.41
N PHE A 72 11.49 3.31 -1.37
CA PHE A 72 11.35 2.56 -0.12
C PHE A 72 12.71 2.15 0.44
N THR A 73 12.81 2.19 1.76
CA THR A 73 14.03 1.86 2.51
C THR A 73 13.84 0.56 3.29
N SER A 74 14.92 0.02 3.87
CA SER A 74 14.79 -1.11 4.80
C SER A 74 13.90 -0.80 6.01
N GLU A 75 13.77 0.46 6.40
CA GLU A 75 12.81 0.87 7.43
C GLU A 75 11.37 0.72 6.95
N HIS A 76 11.05 1.17 5.73
CA HIS A 76 9.74 0.95 5.12
C HIS A 76 9.39 -0.55 5.08
N CYS A 77 10.35 -1.41 4.67
CA CYS A 77 10.14 -2.86 4.63
C CYS A 77 9.82 -3.45 6.01
N ARG A 78 10.57 -3.06 7.06
CA ARG A 78 10.35 -3.54 8.43
C ARG A 78 9.08 -3.02 9.06
N SER A 79 8.61 -1.86 8.62
CA SER A 79 7.39 -1.20 9.11
C SER A 79 6.13 -1.63 8.36
N LEU A 80 6.23 -2.54 7.37
CA LEU A 80 5.05 -3.03 6.65
C LEU A 80 4.03 -3.64 7.61
N PRO A 81 2.73 -3.43 7.36
CA PRO A 81 1.70 -3.98 8.20
C PRO A 81 1.69 -5.50 8.18
N GLN A 82 1.52 -6.12 9.35
CA GLN A 82 1.49 -7.57 9.47
C GLN A 82 0.10 -8.12 9.14
N GLY A 83 0.04 -9.24 8.44
CA GLY A 83 -1.22 -9.87 8.04
C GLY A 83 -1.81 -9.29 6.75
N ARG A 84 -3.15 -9.21 6.66
CA ARG A 84 -3.83 -8.74 5.44
C ARG A 84 -3.68 -7.23 5.31
N ALA A 85 -3.15 -6.79 4.18
CA ALA A 85 -2.95 -5.39 3.86
C ALA A 85 -3.61 -5.01 2.53
N ARG A 86 -4.00 -3.75 2.41
CA ARG A 86 -4.37 -3.11 1.14
C ARG A 86 -3.20 -2.30 0.62
N ILE A 87 -2.85 -2.54 -0.64
CA ILE A 87 -1.85 -1.82 -1.40
C ILE A 87 -2.60 -0.91 -2.37
N MET A 88 -2.50 0.40 -2.16
CA MET A 88 -3.10 1.42 -3.03
C MET A 88 -2.04 1.97 -3.98
N LEU A 89 -2.45 2.15 -5.23
CA LEU A 89 -1.67 2.73 -6.31
C LEU A 89 -2.33 4.05 -6.67
N GLN A 90 -1.58 5.15 -6.60
CA GLN A 90 -2.08 6.47 -6.97
C GLN A 90 -1.05 7.21 -7.81
N LEU A 91 -1.48 7.74 -8.94
CA LEU A 91 -0.68 8.65 -9.75
C LEU A 91 -1.54 9.76 -10.33
N GLN A 92 -0.90 10.88 -10.61
CA GLN A 92 -1.51 12.04 -11.23
C GLN A 92 -0.87 12.22 -12.59
N THR A 93 -1.68 12.25 -13.64
CA THR A 93 -1.19 12.51 -15.00
C THR A 93 -1.33 13.99 -15.30
N GLU A 94 -0.32 14.60 -15.93
CA GLU A 94 -0.50 15.94 -16.46
C GLU A 94 -1.54 15.92 -17.58
N SER A 95 -2.32 17.00 -17.69
CA SER A 95 -3.23 17.13 -18.82
C SER A 95 -2.43 17.33 -20.10
N ALA A 96 -2.76 16.58 -21.15
CA ALA A 96 -2.14 16.67 -22.46
C ALA A 96 -2.24 18.08 -23.10
N ASP A 97 -3.20 18.89 -22.67
CA ASP A 97 -3.42 20.26 -23.17
C ASP A 97 -2.87 21.37 -22.25
N GLY A 98 -2.33 21.03 -21.07
CA GLY A 98 -1.85 21.99 -20.07
C GLY A 98 -2.94 22.91 -19.47
N VAL A 99 -4.21 22.71 -19.82
CA VAL A 99 -5.35 23.56 -19.44
C VAL A 99 -6.36 22.78 -18.59
N SER A 100 -6.53 21.49 -18.87
CA SER A 100 -7.44 20.63 -18.12
C SER A 100 -6.84 20.16 -16.79
N SER A 101 -7.71 19.83 -15.83
CA SER A 101 -7.30 19.27 -14.55
C SER A 101 -6.62 17.92 -14.75
N ALA A 102 -5.46 17.74 -14.15
CA ALA A 102 -4.74 16.48 -14.11
C ALA A 102 -5.66 15.32 -13.65
N GLU A 103 -5.70 14.23 -14.43
CA GLU A 103 -6.48 13.05 -14.10
C GLU A 103 -5.81 12.30 -12.95
N GLN A 104 -6.60 11.93 -11.94
CA GLN A 104 -6.11 11.13 -10.82
C GLN A 104 -6.47 9.66 -11.06
N LEU A 105 -5.47 8.86 -11.40
CA LEU A 105 -5.64 7.42 -11.58
C LEU A 105 -5.38 6.69 -10.28
N ARG A 106 -6.27 5.77 -9.93
CA ARG A 106 -6.19 4.96 -8.71
C ARG A 106 -6.57 3.51 -8.99
N ASP A 107 -5.88 2.60 -8.33
CA ASP A 107 -6.25 1.18 -8.22
C ASP A 107 -5.73 0.64 -6.89
N SER A 108 -6.20 -0.53 -6.48
CA SER A 108 -5.67 -1.22 -5.31
C SER A 108 -5.79 -2.73 -5.43
N PHE A 109 -5.01 -3.43 -4.62
CA PHE A 109 -5.10 -4.86 -4.42
C PHE A 109 -4.85 -5.20 -2.95
N THR A 110 -5.23 -6.39 -2.53
CA THR A 110 -4.96 -6.89 -1.18
C THR A 110 -4.00 -8.05 -1.23
N SER A 111 -3.13 -8.15 -0.22
CA SER A 111 -2.17 -9.24 -0.06
C SER A 111 -1.98 -9.54 1.41
N GLU A 112 -1.53 -10.74 1.74
CA GLU A 112 -1.02 -11.04 3.07
C GLU A 112 0.49 -10.78 3.11
N ILE A 113 0.93 -9.89 3.98
CA ILE A 113 2.31 -9.45 4.10
C ILE A 113 3.14 -10.48 4.86
N ILE A 114 4.36 -10.72 4.38
CA ILE A 114 5.31 -11.64 4.99
C ILE A 114 6.07 -10.93 6.11
N GLU A 115 6.06 -11.53 7.30
CA GLU A 115 6.82 -11.06 8.44
C GLU A 115 8.33 -11.07 8.15
N GLY A 116 9.04 -10.03 8.61
CA GLY A 116 10.49 -9.93 8.46
C GLY A 116 10.98 -9.64 7.04
N PHE A 117 10.08 -9.27 6.11
CA PHE A 117 10.47 -8.89 4.76
C PHE A 117 11.46 -7.70 4.76
N ASN A 118 12.58 -7.85 4.04
CA ASN A 118 13.56 -6.80 3.81
C ASN A 118 14.39 -7.11 2.57
N HIS A 119 13.97 -6.60 1.41
CA HIS A 119 14.65 -6.83 0.14
C HIS A 119 14.61 -5.58 -0.75
N HIS A 120 15.40 -5.55 -1.83
CA HIS A 120 15.43 -4.43 -2.79
C HIS A 120 14.29 -4.46 -3.83
N GLU A 121 13.56 -5.57 -3.88
CA GLU A 121 12.39 -5.83 -4.73
C GLU A 121 11.25 -6.32 -3.84
N MET A 122 10.06 -5.73 -4.00
CA MET A 122 8.83 -6.14 -3.34
C MET A 122 7.93 -6.88 -4.32
N VAL A 123 7.90 -8.22 -4.23
CA VAL A 123 7.03 -9.07 -5.06
C VAL A 123 5.80 -9.50 -4.27
N PHE A 124 4.63 -9.19 -4.80
CA PHE A 124 3.34 -9.69 -4.31
C PHE A 124 2.87 -10.81 -5.22
N ARG A 125 2.54 -11.97 -4.62
CA ARG A 125 2.21 -13.20 -5.36
C ARG A 125 0.78 -13.61 -5.09
N ARG A 126 0.09 -14.10 -6.12
CA ARG A 126 -1.21 -14.77 -5.96
C ARG A 126 -1.08 -16.11 -5.23
N SER A 127 0.02 -16.83 -5.49
CA SER A 127 0.36 -18.10 -4.82
C SER A 127 0.85 -17.90 -3.39
N VAL A 128 1.05 -19.01 -2.68
CA VAL A 128 1.73 -19.07 -1.37
C VAL A 128 3.24 -19.38 -1.47
N PHE A 129 3.83 -19.27 -2.67
CA PHE A 129 5.27 -19.47 -2.85
C PHE A 129 6.07 -18.35 -2.16
N HIS A 130 7.14 -18.71 -1.47
CA HIS A 130 8.03 -17.78 -0.79
C HIS A 130 9.43 -17.76 -1.41
N SER A 131 10.00 -16.56 -1.46
CA SER A 131 11.40 -16.26 -1.75
C SER A 131 11.78 -14.97 -1.01
N GLU A 132 13.06 -14.63 -0.91
CA GLU A 132 13.53 -13.41 -0.24
C GLU A 132 12.88 -12.12 -0.77
N ARG A 133 12.45 -12.14 -2.03
CA ARG A 133 11.79 -11.03 -2.73
C ARG A 133 10.30 -10.92 -2.43
N THR A 134 9.72 -11.91 -1.75
CA THR A 134 8.27 -12.01 -1.57
C THR A 134 7.83 -11.17 -0.39
N ALA A 135 7.32 -9.98 -0.69
CA ALA A 135 6.74 -9.07 0.31
C ALA A 135 5.34 -9.52 0.72
N GLY A 136 4.60 -10.18 -0.18
CA GLY A 136 3.27 -10.70 0.14
C GLY A 136 2.81 -11.86 -0.72
N ILE A 137 1.88 -12.64 -0.17
CA ILE A 137 1.25 -13.81 -0.78
C ILE A 137 -0.27 -13.67 -0.79
N ARG A 138 -0.97 -14.58 -1.49
CA ARG A 138 -2.43 -14.58 -1.59
C ARG A 138 -3.00 -13.24 -2.08
N ALA A 139 -2.28 -12.60 -3.00
CA ALA A 139 -2.74 -11.38 -3.64
C ALA A 139 -4.04 -11.63 -4.42
N ASP A 140 -5.02 -10.71 -4.32
CA ASP A 140 -6.27 -10.80 -5.08
C ASP A 140 -6.13 -10.37 -6.55
N LYS A 141 -5.04 -9.66 -6.89
CA LYS A 141 -4.66 -9.26 -8.25
C LYS A 141 -3.23 -9.70 -8.59
N ALA A 142 -3.00 -9.89 -9.88
CA ALA A 142 -1.66 -9.90 -10.49
C ALA A 142 -1.45 -8.64 -11.35
N ALA A 143 -0.24 -8.47 -11.89
CA ALA A 143 0.11 -7.33 -12.73
C ALA A 143 -0.86 -7.18 -13.90
N CYS A 144 -1.30 -8.27 -14.53
CA CYS A 144 -2.29 -8.27 -15.61
C CYS A 144 -3.71 -7.81 -15.21
N ASN A 145 -4.00 -7.69 -13.91
CA ASN A 145 -5.31 -7.26 -13.41
C ASN A 145 -5.34 -5.79 -12.98
N ILE A 146 -4.21 -5.09 -12.95
CA ILE A 146 -4.15 -3.65 -12.66
C ILE A 146 -4.87 -2.85 -13.76
N ASN A 147 -5.51 -1.74 -13.40
CA ASN A 147 -6.14 -0.83 -14.37
C ASN A 147 -5.15 -0.47 -15.50
N ARG A 148 -5.53 -0.73 -16.76
CA ARG A 148 -4.65 -0.50 -17.91
C ARG A 148 -4.28 0.97 -18.11
N SER A 149 -5.14 1.92 -17.71
CA SER A 149 -4.81 3.36 -17.75
C SER A 149 -3.61 3.71 -16.86
N ILE A 150 -3.50 3.06 -15.69
CA ILE A 150 -2.31 3.21 -14.82
C ILE A 150 -1.07 2.69 -15.53
N ILE A 151 -1.17 1.52 -16.16
CA ILE A 151 -0.04 0.89 -16.86
C ILE A 151 0.42 1.77 -18.04
N TYR A 152 -0.50 2.30 -18.84
CA TYR A 152 -0.16 3.20 -19.93
C TYR A 152 0.48 4.51 -19.45
N ALA A 153 -0.03 5.10 -18.36
CA ALA A 153 0.59 6.28 -17.77
C ALA A 153 2.03 5.98 -17.29
N LEU A 154 2.25 4.83 -16.65
CA LEU A 154 3.56 4.40 -16.17
C LEU A 154 4.56 4.07 -17.28
N GLN A 155 4.16 3.98 -18.55
CA GLN A 155 5.12 3.88 -19.65
C GLN A 155 5.87 5.19 -19.90
N ASN A 156 5.39 6.31 -19.37
CA ASN A 156 6.12 7.58 -19.37
C ASN A 156 7.16 7.60 -18.20
N PRO A 157 8.47 7.75 -18.47
CA PRO A 157 9.52 7.85 -17.44
C PRO A 157 9.29 8.97 -16.42
N ASP A 158 8.57 10.03 -16.78
CA ASP A 158 8.31 11.18 -15.92
C ASP A 158 7.13 10.97 -14.97
N THR A 159 6.32 9.93 -15.20
CA THR A 159 5.23 9.59 -14.29
C THR A 159 5.76 9.10 -12.96
N ARG A 160 5.11 9.53 -11.88
CA ARG A 160 5.37 9.11 -10.51
C ARG A 160 4.11 8.45 -9.95
N MET A 161 4.29 7.32 -9.29
CA MET A 161 3.22 6.63 -8.59
C MET A 161 3.57 6.54 -7.11
N THR A 162 2.65 6.98 -6.27
CA THR A 162 2.68 6.72 -4.83
C THR A 162 2.03 5.37 -4.56
N VAL A 163 2.73 4.52 -3.83
CA VAL A 163 2.24 3.25 -3.33
C VAL A 163 2.06 3.38 -1.82
N THR A 164 0.88 3.04 -1.32
CA THR A 164 0.60 3.04 0.12
C THR A 164 0.13 1.66 0.54
N ILE A 165 0.76 1.09 1.56
CA ILE A 165 0.45 -0.21 2.13
C ILE A 165 -0.08 0.01 3.55
N ALA A 166 -1.32 -0.37 3.80
CA ALA A 166 -2.00 -0.22 5.09
C ALA A 166 -2.70 -1.51 5.50
N PRO A 167 -2.97 -1.74 6.80
CA PRO A 167 -3.83 -2.84 7.24
C PRO A 167 -5.17 -2.83 6.48
N ALA A 168 -5.68 -4.01 6.10
CA ALA A 168 -6.89 -4.10 5.27
C ALA A 168 -8.16 -3.58 5.97
N ASP A 169 -8.16 -3.60 7.31
CA ASP A 169 -9.29 -3.20 8.15
C ASP A 169 -9.33 -1.69 8.46
N GLU A 170 -8.35 -0.91 7.98
CA GLU A 170 -8.38 0.55 8.09
C GLU A 170 -9.04 1.20 6.86
N GLU A 171 -10.09 1.99 7.09
CA GLU A 171 -10.58 2.95 6.10
C GLU A 171 -9.54 4.05 5.93
N ILE A 172 -8.81 4.02 4.82
CA ILE A 172 -7.87 5.09 4.50
C ILE A 172 -8.70 6.30 4.04
N SER A 173 -8.81 7.30 4.92
CA SER A 173 -9.39 8.60 4.62
C SER A 173 -8.63 9.26 3.47
N THR A 174 -9.30 9.45 2.34
CA THR A 174 -8.75 10.06 1.11
C THR A 174 -8.56 11.58 1.17
N HIS A 175 -8.54 12.19 2.36
CA HIS A 175 -8.69 13.65 2.56
C HIS A 175 -7.42 14.39 3.04
N ALA A 176 -6.22 13.95 2.68
CA ALA A 176 -4.99 14.69 3.00
C ALA A 176 -4.09 14.87 1.77
N VAL A 177 -4.55 15.65 0.79
CA VAL A 177 -3.65 16.40 -0.10
C VAL A 177 -4.07 17.86 0.02
N HIS A 178 -3.34 18.63 0.83
CA HIS A 178 -3.50 20.09 0.84
C HIS A 178 -3.13 20.60 -0.57
N PRO A 179 -3.97 21.41 -1.23
CA PRO A 179 -3.58 22.02 -2.49
C PRO A 179 -2.36 22.90 -2.25
N MET A 180 -1.24 22.53 -2.88
CA MET A 180 -0.04 23.35 -2.91
C MET A 180 -0.41 24.68 -3.56
N LYS A 181 -0.38 25.78 -2.79
CA LYS A 181 -0.65 27.13 -3.31
C LYS A 181 0.42 27.48 -4.34
N ILE A 182 0.05 27.47 -5.61
CA ILE A 182 0.90 28.01 -6.69
C ILE A 182 1.12 29.51 -6.41
N PRO A 183 2.37 29.99 -6.28
CA PRO A 183 2.63 31.41 -6.16
C PRO A 183 2.23 32.11 -7.47
N LYS A 184 1.33 33.10 -7.38
CA LYS A 184 0.96 33.96 -8.50
C LYS A 184 2.22 34.61 -9.07
N GLN A 185 2.63 34.23 -10.28
CA GLN A 185 3.66 34.96 -11.01
C GLN A 185 3.21 36.41 -11.18
N ARG A 186 4.05 37.34 -10.73
CA ARG A 186 3.90 38.77 -11.02
C ARG A 186 4.05 38.96 -12.53
N GLN A 187 2.99 39.39 -13.20
CA GLN A 187 3.09 39.93 -14.56
C GLN A 187 4.01 41.17 -14.51
N ALA A 188 5.12 41.10 -15.22
CA ALA A 188 5.94 42.28 -15.49
C ALA A 188 5.17 43.18 -16.47
N PRO A 189 5.15 44.51 -16.28
CA PRO A 189 4.53 45.41 -17.23
C PRO A 189 5.29 45.36 -18.56
N ILE A 190 4.58 45.04 -19.63
CA ILE A 190 5.09 45.07 -21.00
C ILE A 190 5.35 46.54 -21.35
N GLY A 191 6.61 46.86 -21.64
CA GLY A 191 7.04 48.20 -22.02
C GLY A 191 6.33 48.67 -23.29
N GLY A 192 5.69 49.83 -23.21
CA GLY A 192 5.17 50.56 -24.36
C GLY A 192 6.31 51.32 -25.06
N THR A 193 6.66 50.89 -26.26
CA THR A 193 7.53 51.65 -27.17
C THR A 193 6.69 52.50 -28.13
N ARG A 194 6.94 53.81 -28.09
CA ARG A 194 6.87 54.84 -29.14
C ARG A 194 5.93 54.64 -30.34
N GLN A 195 5.03 55.60 -30.55
CA GLN A 195 5.14 56.60 -31.64
C GLN A 195 4.70 57.97 -31.13
#